data_AF-A0A412XN48-F1
#
_entry.id   AF-A0A412XN48-F1
#
_cell.length_a   1.000
_cell.length_b   1.000
_cell.length_c   1.000
_cell.angle_alpha   90.00
_cell.angle_beta   90.00
_cell.angle_gamma   90.00
#
_symmetry.space_group_name_H-M   'P 1'
#
loop_
_entity.id
_entity.type
_entity.pdbx_description
1 polymer ?
#
loop_
_entity_poly.entity_id
_entity_poly.type
_entity_poly.pdbx_seq_one_letter_code
_entity_poly.pdbx_strand_id
1 'polypeptide(L)'
;MKKNLFYLFALICSMSLFTACSDDDDEVKSLPEVNASYVSSELELTYGGEVLLGKKVTFNTADGKSADITLEGADIALTKETMASGLVNPGVIPGEPKVTFSAALQPAESGYTFAGEHVADNYSMKYEGAVEKGKLNLALEVKLAGDNALAGNTWNLFSYDPYAEKNPLHVVWNSEKPFSVVLVPFPGAQPVELQPGAFITLMSAMGIIPVGDKKMGVNEILSCLLQSVTFREDGNIVASYSDVADIVSPKFQNSPLNMVQYAVKNEKLYLYLNVDAIIGAVQKMTTKGLDMETVIPVVLPKLMELIPMLSSGIPLGYSVNEEGNELAVYIDKELGSKLIDILLSLLENEEIVAAIKEAATSNPDFAMFAGVVEAILEQAPEVFAKTNEMELGLNFVK
;
A
#
# COMPACT_ATOMS: atom_id res chain seq x y z
N MET A 1 0.51 5.77 23.83
CA MET A 1 0.17 6.66 22.69
C MET A 1 -0.61 7.93 23.09
N LYS A 2 -1.48 7.93 24.13
CA LYS A 2 -2.21 9.14 24.59
C LYS A 2 -1.36 10.35 25.04
N LYS A 3 -0.08 10.17 25.42
CA LYS A 3 0.75 11.25 25.99
C LYS A 3 1.24 12.25 24.94
N ASN A 4 1.73 11.80 23.79
CA ASN A 4 2.24 12.70 22.74
C ASN A 4 1.13 13.57 22.13
N LEU A 5 -0.08 13.03 22.00
CA LEU A 5 -1.24 13.78 21.52
C LEU A 5 -1.75 14.80 22.55
N PHE A 6 -1.72 14.47 23.86
CA PHE A 6 -2.00 15.46 24.90
C PHE A 6 -0.97 16.61 24.89
N TYR A 7 0.29 16.34 24.54
CA TYR A 7 1.31 17.38 24.39
C TYR A 7 1.10 18.23 23.13
N LEU A 8 0.63 17.64 22.02
CA LEU A 8 0.26 18.40 20.81
C LEU A 8 -0.98 19.29 21.07
N PHE A 9 -2.01 18.73 21.71
CA PHE A 9 -3.18 19.49 22.16
C PHE A 9 -2.80 20.55 23.20
N ALA A 10 -1.88 20.27 24.12
CA ALA A 10 -1.36 21.27 25.06
C ALA A 10 -0.53 22.36 24.37
N LEU A 11 0.19 22.04 23.29
CA LEU A 11 0.93 23.02 22.48
C LEU A 11 -0.04 23.96 21.74
N ILE A 12 -1.06 23.40 21.08
CA ILE A 12 -2.10 24.17 20.38
C ILE A 12 -2.90 25.03 21.38
N CYS A 13 -3.27 24.46 22.55
CA CYS A 13 -3.96 25.19 23.63
C CYS A 13 -3.09 26.22 24.37
N SER A 14 -1.76 26.11 24.33
CA SER A 14 -0.88 27.08 25.01
C SER A 14 -0.87 28.45 24.34
N MET A 15 -1.40 28.55 23.12
CA MET A 15 -1.63 29.81 22.40
C MET A 15 -2.94 30.51 22.85
N SER A 16 -3.74 29.92 23.75
CA SER A 16 -5.15 30.30 23.97
C SER A 16 -5.47 30.94 25.33
N LEU A 17 -4.48 31.31 26.16
CA LEU A 17 -4.75 31.81 27.52
C LEU A 17 -4.40 33.29 27.72
N PHE A 18 -5.09 34.19 27.02
CA PHE A 18 -5.34 35.55 27.53
C PHE A 18 -6.73 36.05 27.11
N THR A 19 -7.68 36.03 28.04
CA THR A 19 -8.92 36.79 27.92
C THR A 19 -8.59 38.26 28.22
N ALA A 20 -8.49 39.09 27.20
CA ALA A 20 -8.47 40.54 27.39
C ALA A 20 -9.81 41.11 26.92
N CYS A 21 -10.70 41.39 27.88
CA CYS A 21 -11.84 42.28 27.67
C CYS A 21 -11.36 43.73 27.75
N SER A 22 -11.43 44.46 26.63
CA SER A 22 -11.63 45.91 26.53
C SER A 22 -11.64 46.24 25.04
N ASP A 23 -12.41 47.14 24.46
CA ASP A 23 -13.52 48.02 24.80
C ASP A 23 -14.12 48.36 23.40
N ASP A 24 -15.36 48.81 23.36
CA ASP A 24 -16.11 49.07 22.11
C ASP A 24 -15.34 49.92 21.09
N ASP A 25 -15.14 49.37 19.87
CA ASP A 25 -15.08 50.14 18.63
C ASP A 25 -15.40 49.21 17.45
N ASP A 26 -16.49 49.52 16.73
CA ASP A 26 -16.93 48.85 15.49
C ASP A 26 -15.95 49.14 14.33
N GLU A 27 -14.68 48.78 14.47
CA GLU A 27 -13.83 48.54 13.31
C GLU A 27 -14.31 47.25 12.65
N VAL A 28 -14.68 47.34 11.37
CA VAL A 28 -14.89 46.17 10.52
C VAL A 28 -13.54 45.43 10.47
N LYS A 29 -13.30 44.52 11.41
CA LYS A 29 -12.12 43.67 11.41
C LYS A 29 -12.13 42.89 10.10
N SER A 30 -11.24 43.27 9.19
CA SER A 30 -11.00 42.51 7.97
C SER A 30 -10.67 41.07 8.35
N LEU A 31 -11.37 40.12 7.75
CA LEU A 31 -11.13 38.70 8.02
C LEU A 31 -9.66 38.36 7.71
N PRO A 32 -8.99 37.54 8.54
CA PRO A 32 -7.68 37.00 8.21
C PRO A 32 -7.67 36.34 6.82
N GLU A 33 -6.59 36.52 6.07
CA GLU A 33 -6.40 35.92 4.73
C GLU A 33 -6.07 34.42 4.84
N VAL A 34 -7.07 33.61 5.17
CA VAL A 34 -6.95 32.15 5.41
C VAL A 34 -7.66 31.27 4.37
N ASN A 35 -8.36 31.87 3.41
CA ASN A 35 -9.05 31.11 2.36
C ASN A 35 -8.05 30.65 1.31
N ALA A 36 -7.70 29.36 1.32
CA ALA A 36 -6.70 28.78 0.42
C ALA A 36 -6.83 27.26 0.34
N SER A 37 -6.06 26.66 -0.57
CA SER A 37 -5.77 25.23 -0.56
C SER A 37 -4.35 25.03 -0.06
N TYR A 38 -4.22 24.31 1.05
CA TYR A 38 -2.96 24.05 1.74
C TYR A 38 -2.42 22.68 1.33
N VAL A 39 -1.15 22.64 0.95
CA VAL A 39 -0.41 21.43 0.54
C VAL A 39 1.02 21.47 1.05
N SER A 40 1.69 20.32 1.10
CA SER A 40 3.14 20.24 1.35
C SER A 40 3.56 21.02 2.61
N SER A 41 4.46 22.01 2.49
CA SER A 41 4.98 22.79 3.63
C SER A 41 3.95 23.71 4.29
N GLU A 42 2.84 24.00 3.62
CA GLU A 42 1.76 24.85 4.14
C GLU A 42 0.72 24.03 4.94
N LEU A 43 0.81 22.69 4.90
CA LEU A 43 -0.13 21.79 5.54
C LEU A 43 0.59 20.83 6.49
N GLU A 44 0.29 20.93 7.79
CA GLU A 44 0.62 19.91 8.78
C GLU A 44 -0.63 19.09 9.10
N LEU A 45 -0.90 18.07 8.28
CA LEU A 45 -2.00 17.13 8.48
C LEU A 45 -1.50 15.91 9.25
N THR A 46 -2.13 15.59 10.39
CA THR A 46 -1.85 14.35 11.13
C THR A 46 -3.05 13.42 11.13
N TYR A 47 -2.79 12.13 10.99
CA TYR A 47 -3.77 11.05 10.98
C TYR A 47 -3.25 9.92 11.85
N GLY A 48 -4.04 9.46 12.82
CA GLY A 48 -3.60 8.42 13.76
C GLY A 48 -2.41 8.85 14.64
N GLY A 49 -2.19 10.17 14.76
CA GLY A 49 -1.10 10.77 15.54
C GLY A 49 0.22 10.96 14.80
N GLU A 50 0.31 10.61 13.52
CA GLU A 50 1.50 10.79 12.67
C GLU A 50 1.18 11.68 11.46
N VAL A 51 2.18 12.33 10.89
CA VAL A 51 2.02 13.18 9.70
C VAL A 51 1.53 12.34 8.51
N LEU A 52 0.54 12.86 7.79
CA LEU A 52 -0.03 12.26 6.58
C LEU A 52 0.37 13.09 5.35
N LEU A 53 1.33 12.58 4.59
CA LEU A 53 1.86 13.24 3.39
C LEU A 53 0.96 13.06 2.16
N GLY A 54 1.21 13.88 1.13
CA GLY A 54 0.55 13.77 -0.17
C GLY A 54 -0.93 14.15 -0.14
N LYS A 55 -1.33 15.07 0.73
CA LYS A 55 -2.73 15.51 0.90
C LYS A 55 -2.89 17.00 0.66
N LYS A 56 -4.13 17.39 0.37
CA LYS A 56 -4.55 18.76 0.16
C LYS A 56 -5.76 19.04 1.03
N VAL A 57 -5.74 20.20 1.69
CA VAL A 57 -6.89 20.68 2.47
C VAL A 57 -7.27 22.07 2.00
N THR A 58 -8.49 22.22 1.53
CA THR A 58 -9.06 23.53 1.19
C THR A 58 -9.87 24.05 2.35
N PHE A 59 -9.57 25.25 2.81
CA PHE A 59 -10.27 25.95 3.88
C PHE A 59 -10.93 27.21 3.31
N ASN A 60 -12.22 27.39 3.54
CA ASN A 60 -12.95 28.59 3.13
C ASN A 60 -13.88 29.08 4.23
N THR A 61 -13.78 30.35 4.61
CA THR A 61 -14.73 31.06 5.47
C THR A 61 -15.21 32.34 4.79
N ALA A 62 -16.51 32.61 4.85
CA ALA A 62 -17.09 33.85 4.35
C ALA A 62 -17.37 34.87 5.47
N ASP A 63 -17.47 34.40 6.72
CA ASP A 63 -17.99 35.17 7.85
C ASP A 63 -17.08 35.16 9.09
N GLY A 64 -15.99 34.38 9.07
CA GLY A 64 -15.10 34.21 10.22
C GLY A 64 -15.70 33.43 11.39
N LYS A 65 -16.89 32.86 11.23
CA LYS A 65 -17.61 32.09 12.27
C LYS A 65 -17.68 30.61 11.94
N SER A 66 -17.78 30.29 10.65
CA SER A 66 -17.76 28.91 10.15
C SER A 66 -16.84 28.79 8.95
N ALA A 67 -16.31 27.59 8.73
CA ALA A 67 -15.56 27.28 7.53
C ALA A 67 -16.04 25.99 6.89
N ASP A 68 -16.05 25.97 5.56
CA ASP A 68 -16.12 24.76 4.76
C ASP A 68 -14.71 24.23 4.55
N ILE A 69 -14.48 23.02 5.05
CA ILE A 69 -13.19 22.32 4.98
C ILE A 69 -13.34 21.12 4.05
N THR A 70 -12.45 21.03 3.07
CA THR A 70 -12.41 19.94 2.10
C THR A 70 -11.09 19.21 2.19
N LEU A 71 -11.15 17.89 2.37
CA LEU A 71 -10.02 16.97 2.43
C LEU A 71 -9.95 16.15 1.14
N GLU A 72 -8.79 16.10 0.51
CA GLU A 72 -8.56 15.32 -0.71
C GLU A 72 -7.07 14.94 -0.88
N GLY A 73 -6.79 14.08 -1.87
CA GLY A 73 -5.41 13.78 -2.25
C GLY A 73 -4.75 14.97 -2.95
N ALA A 74 -3.45 15.15 -2.73
CA ALA A 74 -2.66 16.08 -3.55
C ALA A 74 -2.21 15.40 -4.84
N ASP A 75 -1.89 16.20 -5.84
CA ASP A 75 -1.30 15.73 -7.09
C ASP A 75 0.03 15.01 -6.80
N ILE A 76 0.26 13.88 -7.49
CA ILE A 76 1.50 13.12 -7.37
C ILE A 76 2.51 13.68 -8.36
N ALA A 77 3.58 14.27 -7.85
CA ALA A 77 4.70 14.72 -8.67
C ALA A 77 5.67 13.55 -8.92
N LEU A 78 5.53 12.84 -10.04
CA LEU A 78 6.54 11.89 -10.50
C LEU A 78 7.58 12.61 -11.36
N THR A 79 8.87 12.42 -11.06
CA THR A 79 10.00 13.19 -11.62
C THR A 79 10.39 12.86 -13.07
N LYS A 80 9.45 12.38 -13.90
CA LYS A 80 9.66 12.25 -15.35
C LYS A 80 8.57 13.01 -16.10
N GLU A 81 9.01 13.89 -17.01
CA GLU A 81 8.23 14.80 -17.86
C GLU A 81 7.12 14.12 -18.70
N THR A 82 7.02 12.80 -18.66
CA THR A 82 6.10 11.94 -19.42
C THR A 82 4.96 11.33 -18.62
N MET A 83 4.88 11.54 -17.30
CA MET A 83 3.73 11.05 -16.52
C MET A 83 2.53 11.99 -16.66
N ALA A 84 1.37 11.42 -17.00
CA ALA A 84 0.15 12.14 -17.29
C ALA A 84 -0.21 13.15 -16.18
N SER A 85 -0.52 14.38 -16.57
CA SER A 85 -1.20 15.35 -15.72
C SER A 85 -2.49 14.74 -15.15
N GLY A 86 -2.73 14.88 -13.84
CA GLY A 86 -3.97 14.43 -13.19
C GLY A 86 -3.86 13.15 -12.37
N LEU A 87 -2.64 12.67 -12.07
CA LEU A 87 -2.43 11.63 -11.05
C LEU A 87 -2.54 12.26 -9.66
N VAL A 88 -3.44 11.73 -8.83
CA VAL A 88 -3.72 12.25 -7.49
C VAL A 88 -3.55 11.14 -6.46
N ASN A 89 -3.00 11.48 -5.30
CA ASN A 89 -2.98 10.58 -4.15
C ASN A 89 -4.41 10.15 -3.77
N PRO A 90 -4.56 9.02 -3.04
CA PRO A 90 -5.79 8.73 -2.33
C PRO A 90 -6.26 9.91 -1.47
N GLY A 91 -7.57 9.98 -1.25
CA GLY A 91 -8.17 10.90 -0.28
C GLY A 91 -7.66 10.68 1.14
N VAL A 92 -7.98 11.62 2.04
CA VAL A 92 -7.52 11.58 3.44
C VAL A 92 -8.15 10.43 4.22
N ILE A 93 -9.44 10.15 3.96
CA ILE A 93 -10.16 9.04 4.57
C ILE A 93 -10.17 7.86 3.59
N PRO A 94 -9.75 6.65 3.99
CA PRO A 94 -9.70 5.50 3.09
C PRO A 94 -11.07 5.20 2.47
N GLY A 95 -11.10 5.08 1.13
CA GLY A 95 -12.33 4.88 0.39
C GLY A 95 -13.08 6.14 -0.01
N GLU A 96 -12.73 7.31 0.54
CA GLU A 96 -13.38 8.57 0.21
C GLU A 96 -12.42 9.46 -0.58
N PRO A 97 -12.63 9.66 -1.90
CA PRO A 97 -11.74 10.48 -2.71
C PRO A 97 -11.75 11.95 -2.26
N LYS A 98 -12.87 12.40 -1.68
CA LYS A 98 -13.09 13.76 -1.21
C LYS A 98 -14.05 13.75 -0.02
N VAL A 99 -13.69 14.46 1.04
CA VAL A 99 -14.56 14.69 2.20
C VAL A 99 -14.73 16.18 2.41
N THR A 100 -15.97 16.64 2.60
CA THR A 100 -16.26 18.04 2.91
C THR A 100 -17.12 18.12 4.18
N PHE A 101 -16.73 18.98 5.12
CA PHE A 101 -17.46 19.21 6.36
C PHE A 101 -17.37 20.68 6.77
N SER A 102 -18.31 21.13 7.60
CA SER A 102 -18.31 22.47 8.16
C SER A 102 -17.80 22.46 9.60
N ALA A 103 -17.00 23.45 9.96
CA ALA A 103 -16.44 23.61 11.29
C ALA A 103 -16.76 25.01 11.85
N ALA A 104 -17.12 25.08 13.13
CA ALA A 104 -17.25 26.34 13.84
C ALA A 104 -15.86 26.89 14.20
N LEU A 105 -15.65 28.19 13.96
CA LEU A 105 -14.38 28.86 14.15
C LEU A 105 -14.34 29.61 15.48
N GLN A 106 -13.19 29.57 16.13
CA GLN A 106 -12.84 30.39 17.28
C GLN A 106 -11.69 31.33 16.88
N PRO A 107 -11.82 32.65 17.06
CA PRO A 107 -10.75 33.60 16.73
C PRO A 107 -9.45 33.28 17.49
N ALA A 108 -8.33 33.43 16.80
CA ALA A 108 -6.97 33.36 17.35
C ALA A 108 -6.17 34.60 16.90
N GLU A 109 -4.93 34.75 17.40
CA GLU A 109 -4.11 35.95 17.14
C GLU A 109 -3.87 36.24 15.64
N SER A 110 -3.56 35.19 14.85
CA SER A 110 -3.22 35.29 13.42
C SER A 110 -4.22 34.58 12.49
N GLY A 111 -5.39 34.14 13.01
CA GLY A 111 -6.36 33.36 12.26
C GLY A 111 -7.44 32.71 13.12
N TYR A 112 -7.64 31.40 12.96
CA TYR A 112 -8.72 30.66 13.65
C TYR A 112 -8.26 29.31 14.19
N THR A 113 -8.89 28.88 15.27
CA THR A 113 -8.89 27.49 15.72
C THR A 113 -10.27 26.87 15.55
N PHE A 114 -10.32 25.56 15.37
CA PHE A 114 -11.57 24.83 15.20
C PHE A 114 -11.40 23.39 15.67
N ALA A 115 -12.46 22.84 16.26
CA ALA A 115 -12.50 21.46 16.69
C ALA A 115 -13.94 20.94 16.63
N GLY A 116 -14.09 19.63 16.44
CA GLY A 116 -15.39 19.01 16.37
C GLY A 116 -15.34 17.55 15.94
N GLU A 117 -16.52 17.05 15.59
CA GLU A 117 -16.69 15.70 15.07
C GLU A 117 -17.51 15.75 13.79
N HIS A 118 -17.19 14.85 12.87
CA HIS A 118 -17.91 14.63 11.64
C HIS A 118 -18.16 13.13 11.50
N VAL A 119 -19.42 12.77 11.31
CA VAL A 119 -19.86 11.37 11.21
C VAL A 119 -20.51 11.18 9.85
N ALA A 120 -20.07 10.14 9.15
CA ALA A 120 -20.64 9.66 7.90
C ALA A 120 -21.05 8.19 8.08
N ASP A 121 -21.66 7.61 7.05
CA ASP A 121 -22.14 6.22 7.11
C ASP A 121 -21.01 5.20 7.34
N ASN A 122 -19.83 5.47 6.79
CA ASN A 122 -18.70 4.55 6.76
C ASN A 122 -17.52 4.95 7.65
N TYR A 123 -17.59 6.09 8.35
CA TYR A 123 -16.57 6.48 9.33
C TYR A 123 -17.08 7.55 10.30
N SER A 124 -16.39 7.67 11.43
CA SER A 124 -16.43 8.85 12.30
C SER A 124 -15.05 9.49 12.35
N MET A 125 -14.99 10.82 12.36
CA MET A 125 -13.76 11.61 12.39
C MET A 125 -13.87 12.70 13.43
N LYS A 126 -12.97 12.71 14.42
CA LYS A 126 -12.72 13.88 15.25
C LYS A 126 -11.64 14.73 14.60
N TYR A 127 -11.81 16.04 14.66
CA TYR A 127 -10.85 16.97 14.09
C TYR A 127 -10.53 18.09 15.07
N GLU A 128 -9.28 18.54 15.02
CA GLU A 128 -8.81 19.76 15.67
C GLU A 128 -7.79 20.43 14.77
N GLY A 129 -7.92 21.75 14.58
CA GLY A 129 -7.04 22.48 13.69
C GLY A 129 -6.89 23.94 14.04
N ALA A 130 -5.85 24.51 13.45
CA ALA A 130 -5.51 25.92 13.53
C ALA A 130 -5.06 26.40 12.15
N VAL A 131 -5.59 27.53 11.70
CA VAL A 131 -5.30 28.11 10.39
C VAL A 131 -4.84 29.55 10.53
N GLU A 132 -3.80 29.89 9.79
CA GLU A 132 -3.31 31.25 9.60
C GLU A 132 -2.89 31.44 8.13
N LYS A 133 -2.46 32.65 7.78
CA LYS A 133 -2.03 32.95 6.41
C LYS A 133 -0.86 32.05 6.01
N GLY A 134 -1.08 31.19 5.00
CA GLY A 134 -0.07 30.30 4.44
C GLY A 134 0.27 29.07 5.28
N LYS A 135 -0.42 28.82 6.40
CA LYS A 135 -0.26 27.60 7.19
C LYS A 135 -1.58 27.05 7.75
N LEU A 136 -1.77 25.74 7.64
CA LEU A 136 -2.87 24.99 8.24
C LEU A 136 -2.33 23.77 8.98
N ASN A 137 -2.66 23.67 10.28
CA ASN A 137 -2.45 22.47 11.07
C ASN A 137 -3.80 21.79 11.27
N LEU A 138 -3.88 20.49 11.01
CA LEU A 138 -5.11 19.71 11.18
C LEU A 138 -4.77 18.32 11.70
N ALA A 139 -5.35 17.93 12.82
CA ALA A 139 -5.23 16.60 13.40
C ALA A 139 -6.55 15.86 13.27
N LEU A 140 -6.49 14.62 12.78
CA LEU A 140 -7.64 13.74 12.57
C LEU A 140 -7.51 12.45 13.37
N GLU A 141 -8.58 12.11 14.10
CA GLU A 141 -8.78 10.80 14.71
C GLU A 141 -9.98 10.15 14.02
N VAL A 142 -9.70 9.11 13.23
CA VAL A 142 -10.70 8.46 12.38
C VAL A 142 -10.95 7.05 12.91
N LYS A 143 -12.20 6.62 12.84
CA LYS A 143 -12.62 5.24 13.04
C LYS A 143 -13.53 4.86 11.88
N LEU A 144 -13.14 3.85 11.12
CA LEU A 144 -13.99 3.29 10.07
C LEU A 144 -15.20 2.60 10.72
N ALA A 145 -16.35 2.76 10.08
CA ALA A 145 -17.61 2.15 10.51
C ALA A 145 -17.92 0.91 9.65
N GLY A 146 -18.87 0.10 10.14
CA GLY A 146 -19.28 -1.15 9.52
C GLY A 146 -18.64 -2.38 10.15
N ASP A 147 -19.34 -3.51 10.05
CA ASP A 147 -18.83 -4.80 10.50
C ASP A 147 -17.76 -5.27 9.51
N ASN A 148 -16.50 -5.25 9.96
CA ASN A 148 -15.35 -5.68 9.19
C ASN A 148 -14.53 -6.67 10.01
N ALA A 149 -14.47 -7.92 9.55
CA ALA A 149 -13.72 -8.99 10.21
C ALA A 149 -12.22 -8.69 10.36
N LEU A 150 -11.67 -7.78 9.56
CA LEU A 150 -10.27 -7.39 9.60
C LEU A 150 -10.01 -6.32 10.68
N ALA A 151 -10.93 -5.38 10.87
CA ALA A 151 -10.70 -4.17 11.65
C ALA A 151 -10.38 -4.48 13.12
N GLY A 152 -9.31 -3.84 13.62
CA GLY A 152 -8.83 -4.01 14.99
C GLY A 152 -8.03 -5.29 15.24
N ASN A 153 -7.81 -6.13 14.23
CA ASN A 153 -7.12 -7.41 14.38
C ASN A 153 -5.69 -7.39 13.82
N THR A 154 -4.81 -8.13 14.51
CA THR A 154 -3.49 -8.50 14.00
C THR A 154 -3.58 -9.93 13.46
N TRP A 155 -2.99 -10.13 12.28
CA TRP A 155 -2.96 -11.40 11.58
C TRP A 155 -1.50 -11.78 11.34
N ASN A 156 -1.06 -12.85 11.97
CA ASN A 156 0.27 -13.42 11.82
C ASN A 156 0.36 -14.16 10.50
N LEU A 157 1.47 -14.03 9.78
CA LEU A 157 1.70 -14.82 8.59
C LEU A 157 1.68 -16.32 8.96
N PHE A 158 1.06 -17.16 8.13
CA PHE A 158 1.14 -18.60 8.33
C PHE A 158 2.61 -19.04 8.41
N SER A 159 2.92 -19.92 9.37
CA SER A 159 4.27 -20.49 9.45
C SER A 159 4.51 -21.43 8.27
N TYR A 160 5.71 -21.40 7.71
CA TYR A 160 6.11 -22.39 6.71
C TYR A 160 6.33 -23.74 7.37
N ASP A 161 5.61 -24.75 6.89
CA ASP A 161 5.86 -26.16 7.18
C ASP A 161 5.66 -26.94 5.87
N PRO A 162 6.70 -27.64 5.37
CA PRO A 162 6.61 -28.38 4.10
C PRO A 162 5.56 -29.50 4.10
N TYR A 163 5.04 -29.88 5.27
CA TYR A 163 4.00 -30.90 5.42
C TYR A 163 2.63 -30.33 5.81
N ALA A 164 2.52 -29.02 6.01
CA ALA A 164 1.25 -28.38 6.35
C ALA A 164 0.34 -28.22 5.13
N GLU A 165 -0.97 -28.23 5.39
CA GLU A 165 -1.99 -28.00 4.36
C GLU A 165 -1.97 -26.56 3.83
N LYS A 166 -1.55 -25.61 4.66
CA LYS A 166 -1.43 -24.19 4.32
C LYS A 166 -0.04 -23.67 4.66
N ASN A 167 0.46 -22.82 3.78
CA ASN A 167 1.75 -22.16 3.87
C ASN A 167 1.58 -20.64 3.72
N PRO A 168 2.61 -19.84 4.08
CA PRO A 168 2.56 -18.39 3.96
C PRO A 168 2.05 -17.88 2.61
N LEU A 169 2.50 -18.48 1.51
CA LEU A 169 2.05 -18.13 0.16
C LEU A 169 0.67 -18.76 -0.13
N HIS A 170 -0.29 -17.91 -0.52
CA HIS A 170 -1.59 -18.34 -1.05
C HIS A 170 -1.50 -18.41 -2.58
N VAL A 171 -1.79 -19.59 -3.13
CA VAL A 171 -1.77 -19.82 -4.58
C VAL A 171 -2.95 -20.68 -5.00
N VAL A 172 -3.85 -20.08 -5.76
CA VAL A 172 -4.88 -20.78 -6.54
C VAL A 172 -4.72 -20.30 -7.97
N TRP A 173 -4.16 -21.11 -8.87
CA TRP A 173 -4.03 -20.68 -10.27
C TRP A 173 -4.17 -21.86 -11.21
N ASN A 174 -5.26 -21.82 -11.97
CA ASN A 174 -5.64 -22.84 -12.93
C ASN A 174 -5.74 -22.27 -14.35
N SER A 175 -5.22 -23.02 -15.32
CA SER A 175 -5.29 -22.73 -16.74
C SER A 175 -5.81 -23.95 -17.50
N GLU A 176 -6.54 -23.71 -18.59
CA GLU A 176 -6.95 -24.78 -19.51
C GLU A 176 -5.75 -25.47 -20.15
N LYS A 177 -4.61 -24.78 -20.23
CA LYS A 177 -3.34 -25.35 -20.67
C LYS A 177 -2.34 -25.34 -19.50
N PRO A 178 -1.95 -26.51 -18.99
CA PRO A 178 -0.86 -26.60 -18.02
C PRO A 178 0.50 -26.31 -18.69
N PHE A 179 1.51 -26.07 -17.86
CA PHE A 179 2.90 -26.07 -18.28
C PHE A 179 3.39 -27.49 -18.46
N SER A 180 4.08 -27.76 -19.57
CA SER A 180 4.79 -29.02 -19.83
C SER A 180 6.28 -28.81 -19.56
N VAL A 181 6.81 -29.36 -18.46
CA VAL A 181 8.20 -29.10 -18.03
C VAL A 181 8.95 -30.37 -17.64
N VAL A 182 10.25 -30.41 -17.92
CA VAL A 182 11.15 -31.45 -17.40
C VAL A 182 11.86 -30.90 -16.17
N LEU A 183 11.34 -31.23 -14.98
CA LEU A 183 11.86 -30.68 -13.70
C LEU A 183 13.29 -31.13 -13.38
N VAL A 184 13.61 -32.38 -13.66
CA VAL A 184 14.94 -32.95 -13.41
C VAL A 184 15.44 -33.62 -14.70
N PRO A 185 16.49 -33.08 -15.34
CA PRO A 185 16.98 -33.61 -16.60
C PRO A 185 17.81 -34.89 -16.36
N PHE A 186 17.29 -36.04 -16.79
CA PHE A 186 18.03 -37.30 -16.88
C PHE A 186 17.71 -38.02 -18.20
N PRO A 187 18.57 -38.94 -18.70
CA PRO A 187 18.29 -39.66 -19.94
C PRO A 187 16.95 -40.40 -19.89
N GLY A 188 16.02 -40.04 -20.79
CA GLY A 188 14.67 -40.60 -20.84
C GLY A 188 13.64 -39.85 -19.99
N ALA A 189 14.00 -38.76 -19.32
CA ALA A 189 13.06 -37.91 -18.59
C ALA A 189 11.94 -37.44 -19.53
N GLN A 190 10.70 -37.57 -19.05
CA GLN A 190 9.51 -37.11 -19.76
C GLN A 190 9.02 -35.82 -19.12
N PRO A 191 8.43 -34.90 -19.89
CA PRO A 191 7.81 -33.72 -19.33
C PRO A 191 6.62 -34.09 -18.45
N VAL A 192 6.40 -33.29 -17.41
CA VAL A 192 5.23 -33.35 -16.55
C VAL A 192 4.34 -32.15 -16.82
N GLU A 193 3.03 -32.38 -16.84
CA GLU A 193 2.03 -31.32 -16.95
C GLU A 193 1.72 -30.77 -15.55
N LEU A 194 1.95 -29.47 -15.35
CA LEU A 194 1.73 -28.77 -14.09
C LEU A 194 0.83 -27.57 -14.28
N GLN A 195 -0.21 -27.47 -13.46
CA GLN A 195 -0.99 -26.23 -13.35
C GLN A 195 -0.09 -25.10 -12.85
N PRO A 196 -0.30 -23.84 -13.29
CA PRO A 196 0.53 -22.71 -12.86
C PRO A 196 0.65 -22.60 -11.33
N GLY A 197 -0.47 -22.80 -10.61
CA GLY A 197 -0.47 -22.76 -9.16
C GLY A 197 0.39 -23.86 -8.54
N ALA A 198 0.26 -25.10 -9.04
CA ALA A 198 1.07 -26.22 -8.58
C ALA A 198 2.57 -26.01 -8.87
N PHE A 199 2.90 -25.43 -10.02
CA PHE A 199 4.27 -25.07 -10.37
C PHE A 199 4.84 -24.02 -9.39
N ILE A 200 4.11 -22.94 -9.14
CA ILE A 200 4.54 -21.88 -8.19
C ILE A 200 4.72 -22.46 -6.79
N THR A 201 3.78 -23.26 -6.30
CA THR A 201 3.88 -23.90 -4.97
C THR A 201 5.10 -24.81 -4.89
N LEU A 202 5.35 -25.63 -5.91
CA LEU A 202 6.52 -26.50 -5.97
C LEU A 202 7.81 -25.68 -5.93
N MET A 203 7.97 -24.71 -6.84
CA MET A 203 9.18 -23.90 -6.93
C MET A 203 9.43 -23.06 -5.67
N SER A 204 8.36 -22.57 -5.03
CA SER A 204 8.43 -21.76 -3.81
C SER A 204 8.89 -22.55 -2.59
N ALA A 205 8.72 -23.87 -2.59
CA ALA A 205 9.22 -24.76 -1.53
C ALA A 205 10.69 -25.17 -1.73
N MET A 206 11.27 -24.91 -2.91
CA MET A 206 12.64 -25.32 -3.21
C MET A 206 13.65 -24.43 -2.48
N GLY A 207 14.46 -25.04 -1.60
CA GLY A 207 15.57 -24.40 -0.91
C GLY A 207 16.77 -24.12 -1.83
N ILE A 208 16.61 -23.22 -2.79
CA ILE A 208 17.65 -22.90 -3.81
C ILE A 208 18.15 -21.46 -3.73
N ILE A 209 17.50 -20.60 -2.94
CA ILE A 209 17.91 -19.19 -2.80
C ILE A 209 18.98 -19.11 -1.70
N PRO A 210 20.20 -18.65 -2.01
CA PRO A 210 21.28 -18.54 -1.02
C PRO A 210 20.99 -17.41 -0.02
N VAL A 211 21.03 -17.75 1.27
CA VAL A 211 20.83 -16.83 2.41
C VAL A 211 21.87 -17.11 3.49
N GLY A 212 22.95 -16.32 3.50
CA GLY A 212 24.13 -16.62 4.31
C GLY A 212 24.73 -17.97 3.93
N ASP A 213 24.93 -18.85 4.90
CA ASP A 213 25.46 -20.20 4.70
C ASP A 213 24.37 -21.25 4.39
N LYS A 214 23.10 -20.84 4.28
CA LYS A 214 21.96 -21.73 4.05
C LYS A 214 21.31 -21.44 2.69
N LYS A 215 20.48 -22.38 2.24
CA LYS A 215 19.55 -22.15 1.14
C LYS A 215 18.12 -22.20 1.66
N MET A 216 17.29 -21.28 1.20
CA MET A 216 15.90 -21.14 1.63
C MET A 216 14.97 -21.14 0.42
N GLY A 217 13.74 -21.60 0.64
CA GLY A 217 12.63 -21.42 -0.29
C GLY A 217 11.96 -20.06 -0.11
N VAL A 218 11.08 -19.71 -1.04
CA VAL A 218 10.31 -18.46 -0.99
C VAL A 218 9.43 -18.40 0.27
N ASN A 219 8.80 -19.50 0.66
CA ASN A 219 7.97 -19.53 1.88
C ASN A 219 8.78 -19.30 3.17
N GLU A 220 10.00 -19.82 3.24
CA GLU A 220 10.91 -19.57 4.36
C GLU A 220 11.34 -18.11 4.40
N ILE A 221 11.70 -17.55 3.24
CA ILE A 221 12.07 -16.14 3.11
C ILE A 221 10.91 -15.23 3.54
N LEU A 222 9.68 -15.51 3.09
CA LEU A 222 8.49 -14.76 3.51
C LEU A 222 8.34 -14.78 5.04
N SER A 223 8.55 -15.94 5.67
CA SER A 223 8.49 -16.09 7.13
C SER A 223 9.59 -15.32 7.86
N CYS A 224 10.76 -15.11 7.24
CA CYS A 224 11.83 -14.28 7.79
C CYS A 224 11.56 -12.78 7.64
N LEU A 225 10.88 -12.37 6.57
CA LEU A 225 10.69 -10.96 6.21
C LEU A 225 9.40 -10.36 6.78
N LEU A 226 8.33 -11.13 6.89
CA LEU A 226 7.03 -10.66 7.36
C LEU A 226 6.54 -11.54 8.51
N GLN A 227 6.30 -10.93 9.67
CA GLN A 227 5.74 -11.61 10.84
C GLN A 227 4.23 -11.49 10.87
N SER A 228 3.69 -10.28 10.71
CA SER A 228 2.25 -10.04 10.86
C SER A 228 1.80 -8.76 10.18
N VAL A 229 0.49 -8.64 9.98
CA VAL A 229 -0.19 -7.45 9.48
C VAL A 229 -1.34 -7.10 10.41
N THR A 230 -1.41 -5.83 10.83
CA THR A 230 -2.48 -5.30 11.67
C THR A 230 -3.35 -4.36 10.87
N PHE A 231 -4.64 -4.69 10.75
CA PHE A 231 -5.66 -3.84 10.18
C PHE A 231 -6.28 -3.02 11.31
N ARG A 232 -5.92 -1.75 11.42
CA ARG A 232 -6.36 -0.87 12.52
C ARG A 232 -7.77 -0.37 12.28
N GLU A 233 -8.48 -0.01 13.36
CA GLU A 233 -9.83 0.57 13.28
C GLU A 233 -9.87 1.92 12.56
N ASP A 234 -8.73 2.63 12.53
CA ASP A 234 -8.56 3.90 11.81
C ASP A 234 -8.27 3.70 10.31
N GLY A 235 -8.32 2.47 9.79
CA GLY A 235 -8.03 2.19 8.39
C GLY A 235 -6.54 2.13 8.04
N ASN A 236 -5.61 2.30 8.99
CA ASN A 236 -4.18 2.04 8.71
C ASN A 236 -3.89 0.54 8.68
N ILE A 237 -2.94 0.15 7.82
CA ILE A 237 -2.28 -1.15 7.87
C ILE A 237 -0.89 -0.96 8.48
N VAL A 238 -0.55 -1.78 9.47
CA VAL A 238 0.80 -1.85 10.04
C VAL A 238 1.33 -3.26 9.88
N ALA A 239 2.42 -3.40 9.14
CA ALA A 239 3.15 -4.66 9.02
C ALA A 239 4.26 -4.73 10.07
N SER A 240 4.44 -5.89 10.69
CA SER A 240 5.64 -6.23 11.44
C SER A 240 6.57 -7.02 10.53
N TYR A 241 7.73 -6.45 10.19
CA TYR A 241 8.61 -6.95 9.14
C TYR A 241 10.09 -6.81 9.53
N SER A 242 10.96 -7.59 8.90
CA SER A 242 12.41 -7.49 9.02
C SER A 242 13.00 -6.95 7.72
N ASP A 243 14.09 -6.20 7.83
CA ASP A 243 14.88 -5.83 6.66
C ASP A 243 15.53 -7.08 6.05
N VAL A 244 15.64 -7.10 4.71
CA VAL A 244 16.31 -8.19 3.98
C VAL A 244 17.78 -8.31 4.37
N ALA A 245 18.43 -7.22 4.79
CA ALA A 245 19.79 -7.24 5.32
C ALA A 245 19.92 -8.08 6.60
N ASP A 246 18.83 -8.23 7.36
CA ASP A 246 18.76 -9.00 8.61
C ASP A 246 18.14 -10.40 8.42
N ILE A 247 17.93 -10.86 7.18
CA ILE A 247 17.21 -12.13 6.89
C ILE A 247 17.80 -13.37 7.57
N VAL A 248 19.12 -13.40 7.85
CA VAL A 248 19.79 -14.50 8.56
C VAL A 248 19.41 -14.54 10.05
N SER A 249 19.10 -13.38 10.64
CA SER A 249 18.67 -13.22 12.02
C SER A 249 17.64 -12.09 12.10
N PRO A 250 16.37 -12.37 11.73
CA PRO A 250 15.35 -11.34 11.55
C PRO A 250 15.19 -10.40 12.74
N LYS A 251 15.11 -9.10 12.45
CA LYS A 251 14.85 -8.04 13.43
C LYS A 251 13.55 -7.35 13.07
N PHE A 252 12.47 -7.80 13.72
CA PHE A 252 11.15 -7.28 13.42
C PHE A 252 10.96 -5.85 13.95
N GLN A 253 10.45 -5.01 13.06
CA GLN A 253 10.03 -3.65 13.32
C GLN A 253 8.68 -3.39 12.66
N ASN A 254 7.99 -2.34 13.10
CA ASN A 254 6.71 -1.98 12.52
C ASN A 254 6.89 -1.00 11.37
N SER A 255 6.08 -1.15 10.33
CA SER A 255 5.96 -0.16 9.27
C SER A 255 5.45 1.17 9.84
N PRO A 256 5.89 2.32 9.28
CA PRO A 256 5.31 3.61 9.62
C PRO A 256 3.80 3.64 9.39
N LEU A 257 3.09 4.43 10.20
CA LEU A 257 1.68 4.74 9.94
C LEU A 257 1.55 5.56 8.66
N ASN A 258 0.33 5.58 8.10
CA ASN A 258 -0.05 6.39 6.95
C ASN A 258 0.69 6.05 5.64
N MET A 259 1.38 4.89 5.59
CA MET A 259 2.03 4.39 4.38
C MET A 259 1.05 3.59 3.51
N VAL A 260 0.23 2.74 4.15
CA VAL A 260 -0.84 1.99 3.52
C VAL A 260 -2.08 2.07 4.39
N GLN A 261 -3.20 2.39 3.77
CA GLN A 261 -4.52 2.35 4.40
C GLN A 261 -5.43 1.38 3.67
N TYR A 262 -6.57 1.04 4.27
CA TYR A 262 -7.54 0.12 3.70
C TYR A 262 -8.98 0.55 3.93
N ALA A 263 -9.85 0.08 3.04
CA ALA A 263 -11.29 0.04 3.26
C ALA A 263 -11.83 -1.30 2.73
N VAL A 264 -12.91 -1.79 3.32
CA VAL A 264 -13.65 -2.93 2.78
C VAL A 264 -14.96 -2.40 2.20
N LYS A 265 -15.18 -2.67 0.90
CA LYS A 265 -16.38 -2.24 0.17
C LYS A 265 -16.84 -3.38 -0.72
N ASN A 266 -18.12 -3.74 -0.66
CA ASN A 266 -18.72 -4.81 -1.48
C ASN A 266 -17.93 -6.13 -1.39
N GLU A 267 -17.56 -6.55 -0.17
CA GLU A 267 -16.78 -7.78 0.08
C GLU A 267 -15.39 -7.83 -0.56
N LYS A 268 -14.90 -6.70 -1.11
CA LYS A 268 -13.51 -6.55 -1.55
C LYS A 268 -12.71 -5.67 -0.59
N LEU A 269 -11.44 -6.00 -0.44
CA LEU A 269 -10.46 -5.18 0.27
C LEU A 269 -9.85 -4.19 -0.72
N TYR A 270 -9.82 -2.91 -0.38
CA TYR A 270 -9.14 -1.88 -1.18
C TYR A 270 -7.93 -1.35 -0.43
N LEU A 271 -6.76 -1.38 -1.05
CA LEU A 271 -5.54 -0.79 -0.51
C LEU A 271 -5.30 0.61 -1.07
N TYR A 272 -5.06 1.57 -0.18
CA TYR A 272 -4.75 2.95 -0.51
C TYR A 272 -3.29 3.22 -0.15
N LEU A 273 -2.46 3.42 -1.17
CA LEU A 273 -1.02 3.62 -1.01
C LEU A 273 -0.72 5.12 -0.90
N ASN A 274 0.04 5.51 0.12
CA ASN A 274 0.58 6.88 0.20
C ASN A 274 1.87 6.95 -0.62
N VAL A 275 1.74 7.38 -1.88
CA VAL A 275 2.85 7.35 -2.85
C VAL A 275 4.01 8.25 -2.41
N ASP A 276 3.72 9.44 -1.88
CA ASP A 276 4.76 10.33 -1.35
C ASP A 276 5.55 9.71 -0.19
N ALA A 277 4.85 9.09 0.77
CA ALA A 277 5.50 8.41 1.89
C ALA A 277 6.36 7.22 1.41
N ILE A 278 5.85 6.44 0.45
CA ILE A 278 6.57 5.31 -0.13
C ILE A 278 7.80 5.77 -0.91
N ILE A 279 7.69 6.79 -1.76
CA ILE A 279 8.83 7.35 -2.51
C ILE A 279 9.91 7.83 -1.53
N GLY A 280 9.52 8.56 -0.48
CA GLY A 280 10.45 9.02 0.56
C GLY A 280 11.14 7.89 1.32
N ALA A 281 10.51 6.72 1.44
CA ALA A 281 11.10 5.51 2.02
C ALA A 281 12.04 4.80 1.03
N VAL A 282 11.63 4.66 -0.24
CA VAL A 282 12.38 3.93 -1.29
C VAL A 282 13.64 4.67 -1.74
N GLN A 283 13.64 6.00 -1.80
CA GLN A 283 14.84 6.78 -2.16
C GLN A 283 16.03 6.54 -1.21
N LYS A 284 15.78 5.97 -0.03
CA LYS A 284 16.82 5.58 0.93
C LYS A 284 17.43 4.20 0.63
N MET A 285 16.85 3.45 -0.30
CA MET A 285 17.32 2.14 -0.73
C MET A 285 18.16 2.25 -1.99
N THR A 286 19.26 1.51 -2.06
CA THR A 286 20.07 1.35 -3.27
C THR A 286 19.83 -0.05 -3.81
N THR A 287 19.07 -0.17 -4.90
CA THR A 287 18.85 -1.47 -5.55
C THR A 287 19.76 -1.60 -6.76
N LYS A 288 20.57 -2.67 -6.79
CA LYS A 288 21.21 -3.17 -8.01
C LYS A 288 20.25 -4.16 -8.65
N GLY A 289 19.74 -3.85 -9.83
CA GLY A 289 18.86 -4.71 -10.62
C GLY A 289 19.06 -4.46 -12.11
N LEU A 290 18.27 -5.16 -12.93
CA LEU A 290 18.18 -5.03 -14.39
C LEU A 290 18.36 -3.60 -14.88
N ASP A 291 18.91 -3.45 -16.09
CA ASP A 291 19.09 -2.13 -16.70
C ASP A 291 17.74 -1.42 -16.83
N MET A 292 17.53 -0.43 -15.96
CA MET A 292 16.30 0.33 -15.88
C MET A 292 16.11 1.19 -17.13
N GLU A 293 17.16 1.44 -17.92
CA GLU A 293 17.02 2.12 -19.21
C GLU A 293 16.28 1.25 -20.24
N THR A 294 16.44 -0.08 -20.19
CA THR A 294 15.73 -1.04 -21.05
C THR A 294 14.35 -1.40 -20.51
N VAL A 295 14.21 -1.54 -19.19
CA VAL A 295 12.94 -1.98 -18.57
C VAL A 295 11.88 -0.88 -18.60
N ILE A 296 12.26 0.37 -18.26
CA ILE A 296 11.29 1.47 -18.10
C ILE A 296 10.45 1.72 -19.36
N PRO A 297 11.03 1.84 -20.57
CA PRO A 297 10.23 2.09 -21.78
C PRO A 297 9.15 1.04 -22.06
N VAL A 298 9.39 -0.22 -21.67
CA VAL A 298 8.46 -1.34 -21.87
C VAL A 298 7.32 -1.29 -20.85
N VAL A 299 7.64 -1.07 -19.57
CA VAL A 299 6.62 -1.15 -18.50
C VAL A 299 5.83 0.14 -18.32
N LEU A 300 6.42 1.29 -18.62
CA LEU A 300 5.83 2.58 -18.28
C LEU A 300 4.43 2.79 -18.86
N PRO A 301 4.15 2.49 -20.15
CA PRO A 301 2.81 2.65 -20.71
C PRO A 301 1.77 1.77 -20.01
N LYS A 302 2.15 0.55 -19.63
CA LYS A 302 1.25 -0.39 -18.94
C LYS A 302 1.05 -0.05 -17.48
N LEU A 303 2.07 0.48 -16.80
CA LEU A 303 1.93 1.02 -15.45
C LEU A 303 0.96 2.21 -15.42
N MET A 304 0.87 3.00 -16.49
CA MET A 304 -0.13 4.07 -16.59
C MET A 304 -1.57 3.53 -16.57
N GLU A 305 -1.82 2.30 -17.02
CA GLU A 305 -3.16 1.69 -16.93
C GLU A 305 -3.58 1.38 -15.48
N LEU A 306 -2.62 1.29 -14.56
CA LEU A 306 -2.85 1.05 -13.13
C LEU A 306 -3.02 2.36 -12.33
N ILE A 307 -2.75 3.53 -12.93
CA ILE A 307 -2.87 4.85 -12.28
C ILE A 307 -4.22 5.04 -11.57
N PRO A 308 -5.37 4.73 -12.19
CA PRO A 308 -6.67 4.94 -11.53
C PRO A 308 -6.79 4.16 -10.22
N MET A 309 -6.13 3.00 -10.11
CA MET A 309 -6.13 2.18 -8.89
C MET A 309 -5.29 2.81 -7.78
N LEU A 310 -4.30 3.65 -8.11
CA LEU A 310 -3.54 4.39 -7.10
C LEU A 310 -4.39 5.45 -6.40
N SER A 311 -5.34 6.07 -7.12
CA SER A 311 -6.23 7.08 -6.53
C SER A 311 -7.49 6.46 -5.90
N SER A 312 -8.08 5.45 -6.54
CA SER A 312 -9.36 4.84 -6.11
C SER A 312 -9.21 3.65 -5.16
N GLY A 313 -7.98 3.17 -4.98
CA GLY A 313 -7.64 2.00 -4.18
C GLY A 313 -7.44 0.76 -5.05
N ILE A 314 -6.44 -0.04 -4.69
CA ILE A 314 -6.10 -1.30 -5.37
C ILE A 314 -7.04 -2.39 -4.83
N PRO A 315 -7.91 -2.99 -5.67
CA PRO A 315 -8.82 -4.03 -5.22
C PRO A 315 -8.08 -5.35 -5.02
N LEU A 316 -8.30 -5.99 -3.87
CA LEU A 316 -7.84 -7.31 -3.52
C LEU A 316 -9.02 -8.20 -3.12
N GLY A 317 -8.90 -9.48 -3.44
CA GLY A 317 -9.72 -10.52 -2.85
C GLY A 317 -9.26 -10.77 -1.41
N TYR A 318 -10.20 -11.11 -0.55
CA TYR A 318 -9.87 -11.67 0.76
C TYR A 318 -10.91 -12.70 1.17
N SER A 319 -10.51 -13.67 1.97
CA SER A 319 -11.41 -14.65 2.57
C SER A 319 -11.07 -14.84 4.04
N VAL A 320 -12.09 -14.93 4.87
CA VAL A 320 -11.97 -15.27 6.29
C VAL A 320 -12.73 -16.58 6.49
N ASN A 321 -12.13 -17.56 7.15
CA ASN A 321 -12.78 -18.84 7.38
C ASN A 321 -13.96 -18.72 8.37
N GLU A 322 -14.78 -19.77 8.50
CA GLU A 322 -15.97 -19.77 9.36
C GLU A 322 -15.66 -19.49 10.83
N GLU A 323 -14.48 -19.92 11.32
CA GLU A 323 -14.03 -19.69 12.69
C GLU A 323 -13.51 -18.26 12.92
N GLY A 324 -13.30 -17.49 11.86
CA GLY A 324 -12.82 -16.11 11.94
C GLY A 324 -11.36 -15.98 12.37
N ASN A 325 -10.56 -17.05 12.28
CA ASN A 325 -9.17 -17.11 12.74
C ASN A 325 -8.15 -17.27 11.62
N GLU A 326 -8.57 -17.59 10.39
CA GLU A 326 -7.71 -17.64 9.21
C GLU A 326 -8.15 -16.63 8.16
N LEU A 327 -7.19 -16.01 7.50
CA LEU A 327 -7.36 -14.97 6.49
C LEU A 327 -6.48 -15.29 5.27
N ALA A 328 -7.04 -15.24 4.06
CA ALA A 328 -6.24 -15.09 2.85
C ALA A 328 -6.48 -13.68 2.28
N VAL A 329 -5.42 -13.00 1.84
CA VAL A 329 -5.51 -11.74 1.09
C VAL A 329 -4.73 -11.91 -0.21
N TYR A 330 -5.36 -11.65 -1.35
CA TYR A 330 -4.81 -12.04 -2.64
C TYR A 330 -5.23 -11.13 -3.79
N ILE A 331 -4.39 -11.13 -4.82
CA ILE A 331 -4.69 -10.58 -6.13
C ILE A 331 -5.59 -11.59 -6.84
N ASP A 332 -6.80 -11.16 -7.20
CA ASP A 332 -7.74 -11.97 -7.99
C ASP A 332 -7.37 -11.98 -9.48
N LYS A 333 -8.12 -12.73 -10.28
CA LYS A 333 -7.93 -12.81 -11.73
C LYS A 333 -7.99 -11.44 -12.42
N GLU A 334 -8.88 -10.55 -11.98
CA GLU A 334 -9.09 -9.26 -12.64
C GLU A 334 -7.86 -8.36 -12.51
N LEU A 335 -7.34 -8.20 -11.29
CA LEU A 335 -6.12 -7.43 -11.07
C LEU A 335 -4.90 -8.18 -11.62
N GLY A 336 -4.80 -9.48 -11.38
CA GLY A 336 -3.63 -10.24 -11.79
C GLY A 336 -3.50 -10.33 -13.31
N SER A 337 -4.59 -10.35 -14.09
CA SER A 337 -4.50 -10.30 -15.56
C SER A 337 -3.81 -9.02 -16.03
N LYS A 338 -4.07 -7.86 -15.39
CA LYS A 338 -3.36 -6.61 -15.72
C LYS A 338 -1.87 -6.68 -15.41
N LEU A 339 -1.50 -7.35 -14.31
CA LEU A 339 -0.10 -7.56 -13.93
C LEU A 339 0.59 -8.55 -14.87
N ILE A 340 -0.12 -9.59 -15.29
CA ILE A 340 0.35 -10.55 -16.31
C ILE A 340 0.57 -9.85 -17.64
N ASP A 341 -0.29 -8.92 -18.07
CA ASP A 341 -0.08 -8.19 -19.32
C ASP A 341 1.21 -7.35 -19.30
N ILE A 342 1.53 -6.74 -18.14
CA ILE A 342 2.81 -6.06 -17.91
C ILE A 342 3.97 -7.05 -18.01
N LEU A 343 3.84 -8.20 -17.34
CA LEU A 343 4.86 -9.25 -17.36
C LEU A 343 5.09 -9.79 -18.77
N LEU A 344 4.02 -10.09 -19.52
CA LEU A 344 4.12 -10.59 -20.89
C LEU A 344 4.80 -9.58 -21.81
N SER A 345 4.50 -8.28 -21.66
CA SER A 345 5.18 -7.22 -22.41
C SER A 345 6.70 -7.19 -22.15
N LEU A 346 7.13 -7.50 -20.93
CA LEU A 346 8.55 -7.67 -20.61
C LEU A 346 9.16 -8.91 -21.29
N LEU A 347 8.40 -10.00 -21.37
CA LEU A 347 8.83 -11.25 -21.98
C LEU A 347 8.84 -11.22 -23.51
N GLU A 348 8.23 -10.22 -24.14
CA GLU A 348 8.36 -9.95 -25.59
C GLU A 348 9.72 -9.31 -25.93
N ASN A 349 10.41 -8.71 -24.96
CA ASN A 349 11.70 -8.08 -25.19
C ASN A 349 12.84 -9.11 -25.19
N GLU A 350 13.50 -9.28 -26.33
CA GLU A 350 14.58 -10.27 -26.52
C GLU A 350 15.77 -10.08 -25.58
N GLU A 351 16.14 -8.83 -25.25
CA GLU A 351 17.26 -8.54 -24.33
C GLU A 351 16.91 -8.98 -22.91
N ILE A 352 15.69 -8.72 -22.46
CA ILE A 352 15.20 -9.14 -21.14
C ILE A 352 15.11 -10.67 -21.06
N VAL A 353 14.56 -11.31 -22.09
CA VAL A 353 14.49 -12.78 -22.17
C VAL A 353 15.89 -13.40 -22.16
N ALA A 354 16.83 -12.84 -22.92
CA ALA A 354 18.22 -13.30 -22.94
C ALA A 354 18.87 -13.15 -21.56
N ALA A 355 18.67 -12.02 -20.88
CA ALA A 355 19.19 -11.79 -19.53
C ALA A 355 18.61 -12.79 -18.50
N ILE A 356 17.32 -13.14 -18.59
CA ILE A 356 16.70 -14.15 -17.74
C ILE A 356 17.34 -15.53 -17.97
N LYS A 357 17.52 -15.94 -19.24
CA LYS A 357 18.16 -17.22 -19.60
C LYS A 357 19.62 -17.28 -19.15
N GLU A 358 20.36 -16.19 -19.31
CA GLU A 358 21.73 -16.07 -18.83
C GLU A 358 21.80 -16.17 -17.30
N ALA A 359 20.92 -15.48 -16.57
CA ALA A 359 20.86 -15.56 -15.11
C ALA A 359 20.56 -16.99 -14.62
N ALA A 360 19.65 -17.69 -15.31
CA ALA A 360 19.30 -19.07 -14.96
C ALA A 360 20.46 -20.06 -15.16
N THR A 361 21.31 -19.83 -16.15
CA THR A 361 22.45 -20.72 -16.46
C THR A 361 23.73 -20.36 -15.71
N SER A 362 23.90 -19.08 -15.35
CA SER A 362 25.11 -18.58 -14.70
C SER A 362 25.21 -18.92 -13.22
N ASN A 363 24.09 -19.21 -12.55
CA ASN A 363 24.09 -19.67 -11.15
C ASN A 363 24.16 -21.21 -11.09
N PRO A 364 25.25 -21.81 -10.56
CA PRO A 364 25.38 -23.27 -10.49
C PRO A 364 24.24 -23.97 -9.75
N ASP A 365 23.65 -23.31 -8.75
CA ASP A 365 22.53 -23.85 -7.97
C ASP A 365 21.21 -23.83 -8.74
N PHE A 366 21.13 -23.01 -9.80
CA PHE A 366 19.94 -22.83 -10.62
C PHE A 366 20.08 -23.44 -12.02
N ALA A 367 21.30 -23.74 -12.46
CA ALA A 367 21.60 -24.23 -13.81
C ALA A 367 20.81 -25.49 -14.20
N MET A 368 20.50 -26.37 -13.23
CA MET A 368 19.68 -27.55 -13.49
C MET A 368 18.23 -27.23 -13.92
N PHE A 369 17.75 -26.02 -13.62
CA PHE A 369 16.42 -25.52 -13.99
C PHE A 369 16.42 -24.67 -15.25
N ALA A 370 17.56 -24.51 -15.94
CA ALA A 370 17.61 -23.69 -17.16
C ALA A 370 16.58 -24.14 -18.21
N GLY A 371 16.44 -25.45 -18.43
CA GLY A 371 15.41 -25.99 -19.33
C GLY A 371 13.98 -25.78 -18.84
N VAL A 372 13.76 -25.70 -17.52
CA VAL A 372 12.46 -25.30 -16.95
C VAL A 372 12.19 -23.84 -17.26
N VAL A 373 13.16 -22.94 -17.06
CA VAL A 373 13.02 -21.51 -17.40
C VAL A 373 12.70 -21.32 -18.86
N GLU A 374 13.43 -21.98 -19.76
CA GLU A 374 13.15 -21.92 -21.20
C GLU A 374 11.73 -22.37 -21.52
N ALA A 375 11.31 -23.52 -20.98
CA ALA A 375 9.98 -24.05 -21.18
C ALA A 375 8.88 -23.10 -20.66
N ILE A 376 9.08 -22.47 -19.50
CA ILE A 376 8.14 -21.49 -18.94
C ILE A 376 8.08 -20.24 -19.81
N LEU A 377 9.22 -19.67 -20.21
CA LEU A 377 9.26 -18.47 -21.05
C LEU A 377 8.54 -18.68 -22.39
N GLU A 378 8.69 -19.85 -23.00
CA GLU A 378 8.02 -20.20 -24.26
C GLU A 378 6.51 -20.44 -24.09
N GLN A 379 6.10 -21.06 -22.99
CA GLN A 379 4.70 -21.46 -22.78
C GLN A 379 3.86 -20.39 -22.06
N ALA A 380 4.49 -19.47 -21.32
CA ALA A 380 3.83 -18.47 -20.48
C ALA A 380 2.74 -17.67 -21.23
N PRO A 381 2.96 -17.13 -22.45
CA PRO A 381 1.92 -16.40 -23.16
C PRO A 381 0.64 -17.22 -23.37
N GLU A 382 0.76 -18.48 -23.79
CA GLU A 382 -0.42 -19.31 -24.05
C GLU A 382 -1.06 -19.82 -22.77
N VAL A 383 -0.26 -20.23 -21.79
CA VAL A 383 -0.74 -20.72 -20.48
C VAL A 383 -1.48 -19.60 -19.75
N PHE A 384 -0.94 -18.39 -19.75
CA PHE A 384 -1.54 -17.25 -19.08
C PHE A 384 -2.81 -16.77 -19.79
N ALA A 385 -2.84 -16.73 -21.12
CA ALA A 385 -4.03 -16.40 -21.90
C ALA A 385 -5.22 -17.35 -21.65
N LYS A 386 -4.93 -18.60 -21.22
CA LYS A 386 -5.92 -19.63 -20.88
C LYS A 386 -6.20 -19.74 -19.38
N THR A 387 -5.78 -18.76 -18.59
CA THR A 387 -6.06 -18.72 -17.14
C THR A 387 -7.55 -18.61 -16.89
N ASN A 388 -8.10 -19.57 -16.14
CA ASN A 388 -9.51 -19.60 -15.78
C ASN A 388 -9.74 -19.04 -14.38
N GLU A 389 -8.83 -19.30 -13.45
CA GLU A 389 -8.87 -18.89 -12.06
C GLU A 389 -7.48 -18.47 -11.60
N MET A 390 -7.41 -17.40 -10.81
CA MET A 390 -6.16 -16.92 -10.24
C MET A 390 -6.39 -16.17 -8.94
N GLU A 391 -5.65 -16.58 -7.92
CA GLU A 391 -5.49 -15.98 -6.62
C GLU A 391 -4.01 -16.13 -6.23
N LEU A 392 -3.32 -15.01 -6.05
CA LEU A 392 -1.93 -14.95 -5.65
C LEU A 392 -1.81 -14.01 -4.47
N GLY A 393 -1.39 -14.52 -3.32
CA GLY A 393 -1.43 -13.72 -2.10
C GLY A 393 -0.73 -14.37 -0.92
N LEU A 394 -1.20 -14.01 0.27
CA LEU A 394 -0.66 -14.50 1.53
C LEU A 394 -1.77 -15.03 2.43
N ASN A 395 -1.44 -16.09 3.16
CA ASN A 395 -2.27 -16.65 4.21
C ASN A 395 -1.82 -16.15 5.58
N PHE A 396 -2.78 -15.81 6.44
CA PHE A 396 -2.57 -15.36 7.80
C PHE A 396 -3.48 -16.06 8.80
N VAL A 397 -3.07 -16.08 10.06
CA VAL A 397 -3.80 -16.62 11.22
C VAL A 397 -3.80 -15.59 12.35
N LYS A 398 -4.88 -15.50 13.13
CA LYS A 398 -4.98 -14.56 14.26
C LYS A 398 -3.93 -14.77 15.35
#